data_AF-A0A9R1XRY1-F1
#
_entry.id   AF-A0A9R1XRY1-F1
#
_cell.length_a   1.000
_cell.length_b   1.000
_cell.length_c   1.000
_cell.angle_alpha   90.00
_cell.angle_beta   90.00
_cell.angle_gamma   90.00
#
_symmetry.space_group_name_H-M   'P 1'
#
loop_
_entity.id
_entity.type
_entity.pdbx_description
1 polymer ?
#
loop_
_entity_poly.entity_id
_entity_poly.type
_entity_poly.pdbx_seq_one_letter_code
_entity_poly.pdbx_strand_id
1 'polypeptide(L)'
;MVTGIYKGQELIDAVFSWSLADVLNRNLYNGKVTEIPKTFSSVSDYTKSFFYPLLEEIHADLLSKILEVNRSPIAKIVSLKNSTGLLYTIMLKRYQGSYVPVVGDLIALTNVRPKSVDDLKRPNKSFLIAFVHDCILMKKSECQLLVLSSKPINQQEDEDTYRRKGVEYYAVHLTTLQETGLVGTTIVVSKG
;
A
#
# COMPACT_ATOMS: atom_id res chain seq x y z
N MET A 1 20.82 19.99 -1.36
CA MET A 1 20.72 18.76 -2.18
C MET A 1 19.88 17.76 -1.43
N VAL A 2 18.69 17.43 -1.94
CA VAL A 2 17.75 16.51 -1.29
C VAL A 2 17.95 15.12 -1.88
N THR A 3 18.80 14.31 -1.25
CA THR A 3 19.11 12.94 -1.68
C THR A 3 18.25 11.86 -1.00
N GLY A 4 17.30 12.27 -0.13
CA GLY A 4 16.39 11.38 0.59
C GLY A 4 15.05 11.09 -0.12
N ILE A 5 14.56 12.00 -0.98
CA ILE A 5 13.24 11.87 -1.64
C ILE A 5 13.18 10.71 -2.64
N TYR A 6 14.27 10.44 -3.35
CA TYR A 6 14.28 9.47 -4.45
C TYR A 6 14.21 7.99 -3.99
N LYS A 7 14.70 7.68 -2.78
CA LYS A 7 14.88 6.28 -2.34
C LYS A 7 13.62 5.63 -1.77
N GLY A 8 12.79 6.40 -1.06
CA GLY A 8 11.48 5.90 -0.61
C GLY A 8 10.55 5.62 -1.79
N GLN A 9 10.64 6.45 -2.83
CA GLN A 9 9.88 6.25 -4.06
C GLN A 9 10.30 4.97 -4.79
N GLU A 10 11.60 4.69 -4.93
CA GLU A 10 12.08 3.45 -5.56
C GLU A 10 11.56 2.17 -4.86
N LEU A 11 11.49 2.17 -3.53
CA LEU A 11 10.91 1.06 -2.77
C LEU A 11 9.40 0.93 -3.01
N ILE A 12 8.66 2.04 -2.96
CA ILE A 12 7.22 2.04 -3.23
C ILE A 12 6.94 1.58 -4.67
N ASP A 13 7.72 2.06 -5.64
CA ASP A 13 7.59 1.69 -7.05
C ASP A 13 7.85 0.19 -7.26
N ALA A 14 8.87 -0.36 -6.59
CA ALA A 14 9.13 -1.80 -6.61
C ALA A 14 7.97 -2.61 -6.01
N VAL A 15 7.44 -2.19 -4.85
CA VAL A 15 6.26 -2.83 -4.22
C VAL A 15 5.03 -2.75 -5.12
N PHE A 16 4.81 -1.61 -5.78
CA PHE A 16 3.67 -1.39 -6.68
C PHE A 16 3.78 -2.16 -8.00
N SER A 17 4.99 -2.55 -8.38
CA SER A 17 5.20 -3.41 -9.55
C SER A 17 4.74 -4.86 -9.32
N TRP A 18 4.64 -5.31 -8.06
CA TRP A 18 4.27 -6.67 -7.73
C TRP A 18 2.81 -6.97 -8.09
N SER A 19 2.62 -8.05 -8.85
CA SER A 19 1.31 -8.70 -8.96
C SER A 19 1.00 -9.50 -7.69
N LEU A 20 -0.25 -9.93 -7.52
CA LEU A 20 -0.60 -10.86 -6.44
C LEU A 20 0.22 -12.17 -6.53
N ALA A 21 0.54 -12.63 -7.74
CA ALA A 21 1.39 -13.81 -7.92
C ALA A 21 2.84 -13.55 -7.43
N ASP A 22 3.37 -12.35 -7.65
CA ASP A 22 4.69 -11.96 -7.14
C ASP A 22 4.69 -11.90 -5.61
N VAL A 23 3.67 -11.30 -5.00
CA VAL A 23 3.52 -11.26 -3.53
C VAL A 23 3.44 -12.67 -2.96
N LEU A 24 2.77 -13.60 -3.65
CA LEU A 24 2.65 -15.00 -3.22
C LEU A 24 3.89 -15.86 -3.53
N ASN A 25 4.87 -15.34 -4.28
CA ASN A 25 6.07 -16.05 -4.65
C ASN A 25 7.15 -15.93 -3.57
N ARG A 26 7.28 -16.96 -2.71
CA ARG A 26 8.33 -17.06 -1.67
C ARG A 26 9.77 -16.88 -2.18
N ASN A 27 10.01 -17.06 -3.48
CA ASN A 27 11.33 -17.00 -4.09
C ASN A 27 11.57 -15.72 -4.89
N LEU A 28 10.71 -14.68 -4.77
CA LEU A 28 10.77 -13.47 -5.61
C LEU A 28 12.15 -12.78 -5.59
N TYR A 29 12.81 -12.80 -4.43
CA TYR A 29 14.13 -12.17 -4.21
C TYR A 29 15.27 -13.17 -4.00
N ASN A 30 15.04 -14.47 -4.22
CA ASN A 30 16.09 -15.47 -4.06
C ASN A 30 17.26 -15.19 -5.02
N GLY A 31 18.48 -15.15 -4.49
CA GLY A 31 19.70 -14.81 -5.23
C GLY A 31 19.87 -13.32 -5.56
N LYS A 32 18.93 -12.43 -5.20
CA LYS A 32 19.08 -10.97 -5.32
C LYS A 32 19.61 -10.32 -4.03
N VAL A 33 19.35 -10.95 -2.89
CA VAL A 33 19.88 -10.55 -1.59
C VAL A 33 21.30 -11.07 -1.46
N THR A 34 22.26 -10.15 -1.40
CA THR A 34 23.69 -10.45 -1.21
C THR A 34 24.13 -10.14 0.20
N GLU A 35 25.22 -10.76 0.67
CA GLU A 35 25.83 -10.41 1.95
C GLU A 35 26.15 -8.92 2.00
N ILE A 36 25.75 -8.26 3.09
CA ILE A 36 26.00 -6.83 3.29
C ILE A 36 27.49 -6.65 3.60
N PRO A 37 28.22 -5.82 2.81
CA PRO A 37 29.63 -5.56 3.06
C PRO A 37 29.89 -5.01 4.47
N LYS A 38 31.03 -5.38 5.07
CA LYS A 38 31.45 -4.85 6.39
C LYS A 38 31.86 -3.38 6.35
N THR A 39 32.25 -2.87 5.19
CA THR A 39 32.72 -1.52 4.96
C THR A 39 32.20 -0.99 3.64
N PHE A 40 31.99 0.33 3.55
CA PHE A 40 31.44 0.97 2.37
C PHE A 40 32.33 2.14 1.93
N SER A 41 32.53 2.27 0.62
CA SER A 41 33.26 3.38 0.00
C SER A 41 32.48 4.70 0.05
N SER A 42 31.15 4.65 0.16
CA SER A 42 30.30 5.84 0.23
C SER A 42 28.96 5.56 0.92
N VAL A 43 28.27 6.63 1.31
CA VAL A 43 26.87 6.56 1.81
C VAL A 43 25.93 6.00 0.74
N SER A 44 26.22 6.25 -0.55
CA SER A 44 25.44 5.71 -1.67
C SER A 44 25.55 4.19 -1.71
N ASP A 45 26.78 3.66 -1.63
CA ASP A 45 27.05 2.22 -1.64
C ASP A 45 26.46 1.54 -0.41
N TYR A 46 26.60 2.18 0.77
CA TYR A 46 25.91 1.76 1.99
C TYR A 46 24.41 1.62 1.76
N THR A 47 23.75 2.69 1.30
CA THR A 47 22.29 2.68 1.19
C THR A 47 21.79 1.68 0.15
N LYS A 48 22.49 1.55 -0.99
CA LYS A 48 22.14 0.60 -2.05
C LYS A 48 22.24 -0.85 -1.57
N SER A 49 23.16 -1.16 -0.66
CA SER A 49 23.31 -2.52 -0.12
C SER A 49 22.09 -3.01 0.65
N PHE A 50 21.26 -2.11 1.18
CA PHE A 50 20.03 -2.46 1.89
C PHE A 50 18.80 -2.55 0.99
N PHE A 51 18.89 -2.17 -0.28
CA PHE A 51 17.70 -2.11 -1.14
C PHE A 51 17.00 -3.47 -1.30
N TYR A 52 17.73 -4.52 -1.68
CA TYR A 52 17.16 -5.86 -1.80
C TYR A 52 16.81 -6.50 -0.45
N PRO A 53 17.63 -6.40 0.61
CA PRO A 53 17.24 -6.82 1.96
C PRO A 53 15.89 -6.22 2.41
N LEU A 54 15.69 -4.91 2.21
CA LEU A 54 14.43 -4.24 2.57
C LEU A 54 13.26 -4.70 1.72
N LEU A 55 13.47 -4.95 0.42
CA LEU A 55 12.41 -5.50 -0.43
C LEU A 55 12.04 -6.93 -0.04
N GLU A 56 13.00 -7.75 0.35
CA GLU A 56 12.76 -9.09 0.87
C GLU A 56 11.94 -9.03 2.17
N GLU A 57 12.28 -8.14 3.09
CA GLU A 57 11.56 -7.93 4.35
C GLU A 57 10.10 -7.51 4.10
N ILE A 58 9.89 -6.46 3.29
CA ILE A 58 8.54 -5.98 2.92
C ILE A 58 7.75 -7.09 2.21
N HIS A 59 8.41 -7.85 1.33
CA HIS A 59 7.78 -8.95 0.62
C HIS A 59 7.35 -10.07 1.56
N ALA A 60 8.20 -10.49 2.50
CA ALA A 60 7.89 -11.50 3.50
C ALA A 60 6.71 -11.09 4.39
N ASP A 61 6.68 -9.82 4.80
CA ASP A 61 5.57 -9.24 5.56
C ASP A 61 4.27 -9.24 4.76
N LEU A 62 4.28 -8.73 3.53
CA LEU A 62 3.10 -8.74 2.66
C LEU A 62 2.61 -10.16 2.38
N LEU A 63 3.52 -11.11 2.11
CA LEU A 63 3.19 -12.51 1.89
C LEU A 63 2.45 -13.07 3.12
N SER A 64 3.03 -12.91 4.32
CA SER A 64 2.43 -13.36 5.57
C SER A 64 1.02 -12.79 5.77
N LYS A 65 0.86 -11.49 5.53
CA LYS A 65 -0.39 -10.77 5.71
C LYS A 65 -1.45 -11.12 4.68
N ILE A 66 -1.05 -11.38 3.43
CA ILE A 66 -1.96 -11.84 2.37
C ILE A 66 -2.43 -13.27 2.64
N LEU A 67 -1.56 -14.15 3.16
CA LEU A 67 -1.94 -15.51 3.54
C LEU A 67 -2.94 -15.52 4.71
N GLU A 68 -2.82 -14.58 5.65
CA GLU A 68 -3.74 -14.40 6.78
C GLU A 68 -4.71 -13.21 6.61
N VAL A 69 -5.05 -12.83 5.38
CA VAL A 69 -5.80 -11.60 5.08
C VAL A 69 -7.17 -11.53 5.76
N ASN A 70 -7.75 -12.69 6.12
CA ASN A 70 -9.02 -12.79 6.83
C ASN A 70 -8.96 -12.30 8.28
N ARG A 71 -7.75 -12.19 8.85
CA ARG A 71 -7.48 -11.64 10.19
C ARG A 71 -7.02 -10.19 10.15
N SER A 72 -6.71 -9.66 8.96
CA SER A 72 -6.23 -8.29 8.82
C SER A 72 -7.31 -7.27 9.23
N PRO A 73 -6.92 -6.18 9.90
CA PRO A 73 -7.82 -5.05 10.12
C PRO A 73 -8.43 -4.56 8.80
N ILE A 74 -9.74 -4.33 8.80
CA ILE A 74 -10.49 -3.94 7.61
C ILE A 74 -11.42 -2.78 7.91
N ALA A 75 -11.59 -1.89 6.93
CA ALA A 75 -12.60 -0.83 6.95
C ALA A 75 -13.34 -0.77 5.62
N LYS A 76 -14.62 -0.40 5.67
CA LYS A 76 -15.45 -0.18 4.48
C LYS A 76 -15.13 1.20 3.89
N ILE A 77 -14.94 1.25 2.59
CA ILE A 77 -14.79 2.48 1.81
C ILE A 77 -16.19 3.04 1.53
N VAL A 78 -16.43 4.29 1.91
CA VAL A 78 -17.72 4.99 1.70
C VAL A 78 -17.67 5.99 0.55
N SER A 79 -16.49 6.49 0.21
CA SER A 79 -16.25 7.33 -0.97
C SER A 79 -14.83 7.11 -1.47
N LEU A 80 -14.65 7.12 -2.78
CA LEU A 80 -13.37 7.07 -3.46
C LEU A 80 -13.37 8.10 -4.58
N LYS A 81 -12.47 9.08 -4.51
CA LYS A 81 -12.35 10.17 -5.47
C LYS A 81 -10.93 10.24 -5.99
N ASN A 82 -10.75 10.21 -7.31
CA ASN A 82 -9.44 10.47 -7.91
C ASN A 82 -9.11 11.96 -7.73
N SER A 83 -7.96 12.22 -7.11
CA SER A 83 -7.42 13.56 -6.96
C SER A 83 -6.62 13.93 -8.20
N THR A 84 -5.59 13.15 -8.51
CA THR A 84 -4.74 13.29 -9.70
C THR A 84 -4.01 11.97 -10.01
N GLY A 85 -4.06 11.49 -11.26
CA GLY A 85 -3.30 10.31 -11.68
C GLY A 85 -3.62 9.06 -10.84
N LEU A 86 -2.65 8.61 -10.04
CA LEU A 86 -2.75 7.47 -9.12
C LEU A 86 -3.07 7.87 -7.67
N LEU A 87 -3.26 9.16 -7.39
CA LEU A 87 -3.57 9.69 -6.08
C LEU A 87 -5.08 9.79 -5.88
N TYR A 88 -5.58 9.21 -4.79
CA TYR A 88 -7.00 9.12 -4.48
C TYR A 88 -7.28 9.62 -3.06
N THR A 89 -8.37 10.35 -2.92
CA THR A 89 -8.98 10.62 -1.62
C THR A 89 -10.01 9.52 -1.32
N ILE A 90 -9.79 8.77 -0.25
CA ILE A 90 -10.71 7.73 0.22
C ILE A 90 -11.35 8.15 1.53
N MET A 91 -12.64 7.87 1.70
CA MET A 91 -13.30 7.97 2.98
C MET A 91 -13.59 6.56 3.53
N LEU A 92 -13.16 6.30 4.76
CA LEU A 92 -13.38 5.05 5.48
C LEU A 92 -14.41 5.24 6.58
N LYS A 93 -15.32 4.28 6.72
CA LYS A 93 -16.21 4.20 7.88
C LYS A 93 -15.47 3.58 9.06
N ARG A 94 -15.44 4.27 10.19
CA ARG A 94 -14.86 3.76 11.44
C ARG A 94 -15.95 3.17 12.33
N TYR A 95 -15.60 2.06 12.97
CA TYR A 95 -16.36 1.46 14.06
C TYR A 95 -15.40 0.70 14.96
N GLN A 96 -15.85 0.24 16.12
CA GLN A 96 -14.98 -0.48 17.04
C GLN A 96 -14.42 -1.75 16.38
N GLY A 97 -13.09 -1.88 16.35
CA GLY A 97 -12.39 -3.00 15.71
C GLY A 97 -12.22 -2.87 14.18
N SER A 98 -12.64 -1.76 13.56
CA SER A 98 -12.26 -1.47 12.18
C SER A 98 -10.79 -1.08 12.07
N TYR A 99 -10.23 -1.21 10.87
CA TYR A 99 -8.90 -0.66 10.55
C TYR A 99 -8.80 0.82 10.95
N VAL A 100 -7.71 1.15 11.65
CA VAL A 100 -7.33 2.52 12.01
C VAL A 100 -6.07 2.85 11.21
N PRO A 101 -6.18 3.70 10.19
CA PRO A 101 -5.07 3.99 9.28
C PRO A 101 -4.04 4.92 9.90
N VAL A 102 -2.79 4.73 9.49
CA VAL A 102 -1.63 5.56 9.81
C VAL A 102 -0.86 5.89 8.52
N VAL A 103 -0.20 7.05 8.49
CA VAL A 103 0.72 7.39 7.40
C VAL A 103 1.85 6.37 7.33
N GLY A 104 2.10 5.85 6.12
CA GLY A 104 3.06 4.77 5.90
C GLY A 104 2.43 3.39 5.74
N ASP A 105 1.13 3.24 5.97
CA ASP A 105 0.44 1.97 5.78
C ASP A 105 0.38 1.57 4.29
N LEU A 106 0.71 0.32 4.02
CA LEU A 106 0.33 -0.38 2.80
C LEU A 106 -1.00 -1.08 3.03
N ILE A 107 -1.96 -0.80 2.16
CA ILE A 107 -3.30 -1.36 2.21
C ILE A 107 -3.65 -2.07 0.91
N ALA A 108 -4.50 -3.09 1.01
CA ALA A 108 -5.20 -3.64 -0.15
C ALA A 108 -6.53 -2.93 -0.33
N LEU A 109 -6.76 -2.41 -1.54
CA LEU A 109 -8.05 -1.94 -2.00
C LEU A 109 -8.75 -3.09 -2.74
N THR A 110 -9.92 -3.48 -2.24
CA THR A 110 -10.64 -4.66 -2.72
C THR A 110 -12.14 -4.41 -2.85
N ASN A 111 -12.80 -5.07 -3.79
CA ASN A 111 -14.26 -5.05 -3.98
C ASN A 111 -14.95 -6.32 -3.43
N VAL A 112 -14.31 -6.93 -2.42
CA VAL A 112 -14.80 -8.08 -1.68
C VAL A 112 -14.20 -8.00 -0.29
N ARG A 113 -14.96 -8.39 0.74
CA ARG A 113 -14.38 -8.60 2.07
C ARG A 113 -13.65 -9.94 2.07
N PRO A 114 -12.30 -9.98 2.09
CA PRO A 114 -11.57 -11.22 1.94
C PRO A 114 -11.75 -12.12 3.17
N LYS A 115 -12.11 -13.38 2.93
CA LYS A 115 -12.17 -14.45 3.94
C LYS A 115 -11.02 -15.45 3.77
N SER A 116 -10.36 -15.43 2.62
CA SER A 116 -9.11 -16.13 2.35
C SER A 116 -8.37 -15.45 1.21
N VAL A 117 -7.12 -15.86 0.98
CA VAL A 117 -6.33 -15.44 -0.17
C VAL A 117 -7.03 -15.74 -1.51
N ASP A 118 -7.86 -16.78 -1.58
CA ASP A 118 -8.53 -17.18 -2.82
C ASP A 118 -9.60 -16.16 -3.25
N ASP A 119 -10.14 -15.37 -2.32
CA ASP A 119 -11.02 -14.26 -2.65
C ASP A 119 -10.30 -13.16 -3.44
N LEU A 120 -8.99 -13.01 -3.25
CA LEU A 120 -8.14 -12.05 -3.96
C LEU A 120 -7.70 -12.56 -5.34
N LYS A 121 -7.67 -13.89 -5.55
CA LYS A 121 -7.27 -14.52 -6.82
C LYS A 121 -8.39 -14.53 -7.87
N ARG A 122 -9.63 -14.20 -7.50
CA ARG A 122 -10.79 -14.36 -8.38
C ARG A 122 -10.67 -13.44 -9.61
N PRO A 123 -10.92 -13.95 -10.82
CA PRO A 123 -11.03 -13.12 -12.01
C PRO A 123 -12.05 -12.00 -11.79
N ASN A 124 -11.77 -10.79 -12.29
CA ASN A 124 -12.62 -9.59 -12.17
C ASN A 124 -12.79 -9.03 -10.74
N LYS A 125 -12.04 -9.52 -9.75
CA LYS A 125 -11.89 -8.86 -8.45
C LYS A 125 -10.65 -7.99 -8.47
N SER A 126 -10.81 -6.74 -8.03
CA SER A 126 -9.68 -5.81 -7.96
C SER A 126 -8.92 -6.08 -6.66
N PHE A 127 -7.69 -6.56 -6.76
CA PHE A 127 -6.70 -6.43 -5.69
C PHE A 127 -5.69 -5.38 -6.14
N LEU A 128 -5.61 -4.27 -5.42
CA LEU A 128 -4.63 -3.22 -5.67
C LEU A 128 -3.96 -2.86 -4.36
N ILE A 129 -2.64 -2.78 -4.38
CA ILE A 129 -1.87 -2.22 -3.26
C ILE A 129 -1.94 -0.70 -3.37
N ALA A 130 -2.12 -0.03 -2.23
CA ALA A 130 -2.03 1.42 -2.12
C ALA A 130 -1.23 1.80 -0.86
N PHE A 131 -0.55 2.95 -0.93
CA PHE A 131 0.22 3.53 0.15
C PHE A 131 -0.52 4.73 0.76
N VAL A 132 -0.65 4.77 2.08
CA VAL A 132 -1.30 5.87 2.80
C VAL A 132 -0.31 7.03 2.99
N HIS A 133 -0.50 8.08 2.21
CA HIS A 133 0.30 9.31 2.29
C HIS A 133 -0.15 10.25 3.41
N ASP A 134 -1.46 10.34 3.64
CA ASP A 134 -2.03 11.24 4.64
C ASP A 134 -3.31 10.62 5.21
N CYS A 135 -3.61 10.93 6.48
CA CYS A 135 -4.81 10.48 7.15
C CYS A 135 -5.37 11.53 8.10
N ILE A 136 -6.65 11.85 7.95
CA ILE A 136 -7.37 12.83 8.78
C ILE A 136 -8.52 12.12 9.48
N LEU A 137 -8.55 12.22 10.81
CA LEU A 137 -9.64 11.71 11.63
C LEU A 137 -10.79 12.72 11.65
N MET A 138 -11.96 12.31 11.15
CA MET A 138 -13.16 13.14 11.12
C MET A 138 -14.03 12.88 12.34
N LYS A 139 -14.77 13.90 12.80
CA LYS A 139 -15.65 13.81 13.99
C LYS A 139 -16.82 12.82 13.83
N LYS A 140 -17.20 12.43 12.61
CA LYS A 140 -18.40 11.63 12.31
C LYS A 140 -18.18 10.11 12.25
N SER A 141 -17.19 9.57 12.97
CA SER A 141 -16.78 8.16 12.84
C SER A 141 -16.34 7.80 11.42
N GLU A 142 -15.67 8.74 10.76
CA GLU A 142 -15.10 8.56 9.42
C GLU A 142 -13.61 8.95 9.46
N CYS A 143 -12.83 8.39 8.56
CA CYS A 143 -11.45 8.80 8.35
C CYS A 143 -11.23 9.04 6.86
N GLN A 144 -10.68 10.20 6.54
CA GLN A 144 -10.26 10.52 5.18
C GLN A 144 -8.80 10.14 5.01
N LEU A 145 -8.50 9.46 3.91
CA LEU A 145 -7.15 9.07 3.50
C LEU A 145 -6.79 9.73 2.18
N LEU A 146 -5.55 10.16 2.07
CA LEU A 146 -4.90 10.37 0.79
C LEU A 146 -4.01 9.17 0.51
N VAL A 147 -4.31 8.43 -0.57
CA VAL A 147 -3.54 7.25 -0.94
C VAL A 147 -2.97 7.36 -2.34
N LEU A 148 -1.80 6.76 -2.54
CA LEU A 148 -1.25 6.50 -3.86
C LEU A 148 -1.49 5.03 -4.19
N SER A 149 -2.19 4.74 -5.28
CA SER A 149 -2.47 3.37 -5.71
C SER A 149 -1.41 2.87 -6.69
N SER A 150 -1.12 1.57 -6.66
CA SER A 150 -0.21 0.90 -7.59
C SER A 150 -0.64 1.00 -9.06
N LYS A 151 -1.95 1.06 -9.33
CA LYS A 151 -2.53 1.15 -10.68
C LYS A 151 -3.80 1.99 -10.64
N PRO A 152 -4.28 2.51 -11.79
CA PRO A 152 -5.55 3.21 -11.83
C PRO A 152 -6.67 2.32 -11.29
N ILE A 153 -7.40 2.81 -10.31
CA ILE A 153 -8.62 2.19 -9.83
C ILE A 153 -9.67 2.46 -10.92
N ASN A 154 -10.11 1.43 -11.64
CA ASN A 154 -11.05 1.55 -12.76
C ASN A 154 -12.23 2.49 -12.40
N GLN A 155 -12.20 3.70 -12.97
CA GLN A 155 -13.10 4.81 -12.67
C GLN A 155 -14.41 4.76 -13.49
N GLN A 156 -14.88 3.58 -13.91
CA GLN A 156 -16.18 3.52 -14.60
C GLN A 156 -17.37 3.89 -13.71
N GLU A 157 -17.13 4.33 -12.48
CA GLU A 157 -18.13 4.54 -11.46
C GLU A 157 -17.88 5.88 -10.78
N ASP A 158 -18.55 6.94 -11.26
CA ASP A 158 -18.71 8.24 -10.60
C ASP A 158 -19.07 8.09 -9.09
N GLU A 159 -18.92 9.13 -8.28
CA GLU A 159 -19.42 9.16 -6.88
C GLU A 159 -20.89 8.69 -6.77
N ASP A 160 -21.69 8.99 -7.80
CA ASP A 160 -23.07 8.56 -7.95
C ASP A 160 -23.21 7.04 -8.17
N THR A 161 -22.22 6.39 -8.79
CA THR A 161 -22.24 4.98 -9.15
C THR A 161 -21.80 4.09 -7.98
N TYR A 162 -20.86 4.54 -7.14
CA TYR A 162 -20.51 3.90 -5.86
C TYR A 162 -21.73 3.73 -4.95
N ARG A 163 -22.68 4.68 -4.97
CA ARG A 163 -23.96 4.56 -4.25
C ARG A 163 -24.98 3.69 -4.98
N ARG A 164 -24.98 3.65 -6.31
CA ARG A 164 -26.03 3.01 -7.14
C ARG A 164 -25.86 1.50 -7.36
N LYS A 165 -24.66 0.92 -7.21
CA LYS A 165 -24.41 -0.47 -7.67
C LYS A 165 -24.37 -1.56 -6.61
N GLY A 166 -24.48 -1.25 -5.31
CA GLY A 166 -24.41 -2.27 -4.26
C GLY A 166 -23.06 -3.02 -4.16
N VAL A 167 -22.04 -2.58 -4.91
CA VAL A 167 -20.68 -3.12 -4.83
C VAL A 167 -19.96 -2.46 -3.66
N GLU A 168 -19.57 -3.27 -2.69
CA GLU A 168 -18.87 -2.80 -1.50
C GLU A 168 -17.36 -2.86 -1.72
N TYR A 169 -16.68 -1.78 -1.35
CA TYR A 169 -15.23 -1.69 -1.37
C TYR A 169 -14.67 -1.63 0.05
N TYR A 170 -13.47 -2.18 0.20
CA TYR A 170 -12.80 -2.38 1.47
C TYR A 170 -11.33 -1.98 1.36
N ALA A 171 -10.84 -1.32 2.40
CA ALA A 171 -9.43 -1.13 2.68
C ALA A 171 -9.00 -2.14 3.74
N VAL A 172 -8.02 -2.97 3.42
CA VAL A 172 -7.47 -3.99 4.32
C VAL A 172 -6.02 -3.60 4.63
N HIS A 173 -5.68 -3.52 5.92
CA HIS A 173 -4.29 -3.29 6.32
C HIS A 173 -3.41 -4.49 5.95
N LEU A 174 -2.28 -4.22 5.32
CA LEU A 174 -1.28 -5.24 5.01
C LEU A 174 -0.09 -5.09 5.96
N THR A 175 0.71 -4.05 5.80
CA THR A 175 1.85 -3.74 6.68
C THR A 175 2.04 -2.22 6.75
N THR A 176 2.97 -1.77 7.57
CA THR A 176 3.28 -0.35 7.76
C THR A 176 4.77 -0.14 7.52
N LEU A 177 5.13 0.76 6.61
CA LEU A 177 6.53 1.03 6.25
C LEU A 177 7.25 1.95 7.27
N GLN A 178 6.98 1.78 8.57
CA GLN A 178 7.49 2.67 9.63
C GLN A 178 8.91 2.33 10.14
N GLU A 179 9.44 1.13 9.90
CA GLU A 179 10.76 0.73 10.43
C GLU A 179 11.97 1.04 9.52
N THR A 180 11.76 1.58 8.32
CA THR A 180 12.87 1.80 7.36
C THR A 180 13.50 3.20 7.41
N GLY A 181 13.18 4.03 8.40
CA GLY A 181 13.74 5.39 8.51
C GLY A 181 13.23 6.36 7.43
N LEU A 182 12.16 6.01 6.71
CA LEU A 182 11.57 6.83 5.63
C LEU A 182 10.57 7.90 6.13
N VAL A 183 10.17 7.85 7.40
CA VAL A 183 9.12 8.71 8.03
C VAL A 183 9.57 10.15 8.27
N GLY A 184 10.61 10.61 7.57
CA GLY A 184 11.05 12.02 7.55
C GLY A 184 10.81 12.74 6.22
N THR A 185 10.34 12.05 5.18
CA THR A 185 10.34 12.62 3.83
C THR A 185 8.94 12.99 3.39
N THR A 186 8.59 14.26 3.58
CA THR A 186 7.44 14.89 2.93
C THR A 186 7.52 14.64 1.43
N ILE A 187 6.59 13.86 0.89
CA ILE A 187 6.41 13.70 -0.55
C ILE A 187 5.72 14.98 -1.03
N VAL A 188 6.53 15.98 -1.36
CA VAL A 188 6.05 17.19 -2.01
C VAL A 188 5.80 16.82 -3.47
N VAL A 189 4.53 16.59 -3.81
CA VAL A 189 4.11 16.48 -5.21
C VAL A 189 4.39 17.83 -5.86
N SER A 190 5.41 17.87 -6.73
CA SER A 190 5.69 19.03 -7.56
C SER A 190 4.50 19.23 -8.50
N LYS A 191 3.80 20.35 -8.36
CA LYS A 191 2.84 20.83 -9.35
C LYS A 191 3.64 21.26 -10.58
N GLY A 192 3.48 20.54 -11.67
CA GLY A 192 3.73 21.07 -13.01
C GLY A 192 2.64 22.06 -13.41
#